data_AF-A0A3M1H991-F1
#
_entry.id   AF-A0A3M1H991-F1
#
_cell.length_a   1.000
_cell.length_b   1.000
_cell.length_c   1.000
_cell.angle_alpha   90.00
_cell.angle_beta   90.00
_cell.angle_gamma   90.00
#
_symmetry.space_group_name_H-M   'P 1'
#
loop_
_entity.id
_entity.type
_entity.pdbx_description
1 polymer ?
#
loop_
_entity_poly.entity_id
_entity_poly.type
_entity_poly.pdbx_seq_one_letter_code
_entity_poly.pdbx_strand_id
1 'polypeptide(L)'
;MGVDRGYKEFALVNNKLALEFVRHVLEQNPDATSFGAIYDAMSRAACMRSFHNLGYQELARAGISLSLLNTANLERLIAEARRSR
;
A
#
# COMPACT_ATOMS: atom_id res chain seq x y z
N MET A 1 -26.96 17.24 -5.34
CA MET A 1 -26.37 16.07 -6.04
C MET A 1 -25.01 16.49 -6.58
N GLY A 2 -23.90 15.87 -6.16
CA GLY A 2 -22.57 16.22 -6.70
C GLY A 2 -21.34 15.75 -5.92
N VAL A 3 -21.46 15.22 -4.70
CA VAL A 3 -20.28 14.91 -3.84
C VAL A 3 -19.85 13.44 -3.89
N ASP A 4 -20.72 12.51 -4.29
CA ASP A 4 -20.46 11.06 -4.22
C ASP A 4 -19.49 10.53 -5.28
N ARG A 5 -19.39 11.21 -6.44
CA ARG A 5 -18.61 10.71 -7.59
C ARG A 5 -17.11 10.99 -7.43
N GLY A 6 -16.74 12.16 -6.89
CA GLY A 6 -15.35 12.53 -6.63
C GLY A 6 -14.71 11.67 -5.53
N TYR A 7 -15.44 11.34 -4.47
CA TYR A 7 -14.94 10.49 -3.39
C TYR A 7 -14.62 9.06 -3.84
N LYS A 8 -15.47 8.46 -4.69
CA LYS A 8 -15.23 7.11 -5.24
C LYS A 8 -14.05 7.08 -6.19
N GLU A 9 -13.94 8.08 -7.07
CA GLU A 9 -12.84 8.15 -8.04
C GLU A 9 -11.48 8.39 -7.34
N PHE A 10 -11.44 9.27 -6.34
CA PHE A 10 -10.25 9.50 -5.53
C PHE A 10 -9.86 8.27 -4.70
N ALA A 11 -10.86 7.57 -4.12
CA ALA A 11 -10.62 6.33 -3.39
C ALA A 11 -10.11 5.22 -4.31
N LEU A 12 -10.63 5.09 -5.54
CA LEU A 12 -10.18 4.11 -6.53
C LEU A 12 -8.75 4.38 -7.01
N VAL A 13 -8.40 5.63 -7.29
CA VAL A 13 -7.04 6.03 -7.70
C VAL A 13 -6.03 5.78 -6.58
N ASN A 14 -6.39 6.12 -5.34
CA ASN A 14 -5.57 5.82 -4.17
C ASN A 14 -5.40 4.31 -3.95
N ASN A 15 -6.45 3.52 -4.17
CA ASN A 15 -6.38 2.07 -4.05
C ASN A 15 -5.44 1.45 -5.10
N LYS A 16 -5.43 2.00 -6.33
CA LYS A 16 -4.50 1.55 -7.37
C LYS A 16 -3.04 1.80 -6.99
N LEU A 17 -2.71 3.00 -6.51
CA LEU A 17 -1.35 3.33 -6.09
C LEU A 17 -0.92 2.51 -4.88
N ALA A 18 -1.85 2.24 -3.95
CA ALA A 18 -1.63 1.36 -2.81
C ALA A 18 -1.28 -0.08 -3.24
N LEU A 19 -2.03 -0.63 -4.20
CA LEU A 19 -1.75 -1.96 -4.75
C LEU A 19 -0.43 -2.00 -5.52
N GLU A 20 -0.10 -0.98 -6.31
CA GLU A 20 1.17 -0.90 -7.04
C GLU A 20 2.37 -0.84 -6.09
N PHE A 21 2.26 -0.08 -4.99
CA PHE A 21 3.30 -0.07 -3.96
C PHE A 21 3.51 -1.45 -3.35
N VAL A 22 2.42 -2.13 -2.95
CA VAL A 22 2.51 -3.47 -2.35
C VAL A 22 3.10 -4.47 -3.35
N ARG A 23 2.70 -4.41 -4.63
CA ARG A 23 3.29 -5.25 -5.68
C ARG A 23 4.77 -5.01 -5.84
N HIS A 24 5.19 -3.75 -5.94
CA HIS A 24 6.60 -3.38 -6.02
C HIS A 24 7.40 -3.95 -4.85
N VAL A 25 6.88 -3.84 -3.62
CA VAL A 25 7.53 -4.41 -2.43
C VAL A 25 7.63 -5.94 -2.50
N LEU A 26 6.58 -6.63 -2.95
CA LEU A 26 6.59 -8.09 -3.11
C LEU A 26 7.55 -8.55 -4.21
N GLU A 27 7.66 -7.81 -5.31
CA GLU A 27 8.61 -8.12 -6.40
C GLU A 27 10.06 -7.93 -5.97
N GLN A 28 10.35 -6.91 -5.16
CA GLN A 28 11.69 -6.67 -4.61
C GLN A 28 12.04 -7.61 -3.45
N ASN A 29 11.05 -8.26 -2.83
CA ASN A 29 11.23 -9.14 -1.67
C ASN A 29 10.49 -10.47 -1.89
N PRO A 30 10.93 -11.32 -2.84
CA PRO A 30 10.24 -12.56 -3.18
C PRO A 30 10.17 -13.55 -2.00
N ASP A 31 11.12 -13.47 -1.07
CA ASP A 31 11.18 -14.32 0.12
C ASP A 31 10.26 -13.85 1.26
N ALA A 32 9.67 -12.66 1.15
CA ALA A 32 8.76 -12.11 2.16
C ALA A 32 7.40 -12.81 2.11
N THR A 33 7.30 -13.93 2.82
CA THR A 33 6.11 -14.78 2.88
C THR A 33 5.16 -14.41 4.01
N SER A 34 5.69 -13.94 5.15
CA SER A 34 4.93 -13.54 6.33
C SER A 34 4.52 -12.07 6.32
N PHE A 35 3.41 -11.74 6.97
CA PHE A 35 2.95 -10.36 7.10
C PHE A 35 4.02 -9.44 7.71
N GLY A 36 4.70 -9.90 8.77
CA GLY A 36 5.77 -9.12 9.42
C GLY A 36 6.93 -8.80 8.48
N ALA A 37 7.37 -9.77 7.66
CA ALA A 37 8.44 -9.56 6.68
C ALA A 37 8.02 -8.58 5.58
N ILE A 38 6.77 -8.69 5.10
CA ILE A 38 6.22 -7.77 4.09
C ILE A 38 6.07 -6.37 4.68
N TYR A 39 5.55 -6.25 5.90
CA TYR A 39 5.39 -4.97 6.61
C TYR A 39 6.74 -4.27 6.83
N ASP A 40 7.77 -5.01 7.23
CA ASP A 40 9.12 -4.47 7.37
C ASP A 40 9.69 -4.00 6.03
N ALA A 41 9.50 -4.79 4.97
CA ALA A 41 9.89 -4.40 3.62
C ALA A 41 9.15 -3.15 3.12
N MET A 42 7.85 -3.04 3.38
CA MET A 42 7.05 -1.84 3.08
C MET A 42 7.56 -0.63 3.86
N SER A 43 7.84 -0.79 5.15
CA SER A 43 8.38 0.28 6.01
C SER A 43 9.75 0.74 5.54
N ARG A 44 10.62 -0.19 5.13
CA ARG A 44 11.92 0.11 4.55
C ARG A 44 11.79 0.87 3.22
N ALA A 45 10.92 0.41 2.32
CA ALA A 45 10.67 1.07 1.04
C ALA A 45 10.11 2.49 1.21
N ALA A 46 9.23 2.69 2.20
CA ALA A 46 8.70 4.01 2.57
C ALA A 46 9.79 4.91 3.17
N CYS A 47 10.64 4.36 4.03
CA CYS A 47 11.74 5.10 4.65
C CYS A 47 12.79 5.54 3.61
N MET A 48 13.13 4.65 2.69
CA MET A 48 14.09 4.91 1.61
C MET A 48 13.48 5.64 0.41
N ARG A 49 12.16 5.85 0.43
CA ARG A 49 11.40 6.49 -0.67
C ARG A 49 11.61 5.78 -2.01
N SER A 50 11.74 4.45 -1.97
CA SER A 50 12.13 3.62 -3.13
C SER A 50 11.03 3.49 -4.18
N PHE A 51 9.79 3.81 -3.84
CA PHE A 51 8.64 3.78 -4.74
C PHE A 51 8.19 5.21 -5.06
N HIS A 52 8.44 5.68 -6.29
CA HIS A 52 8.09 7.02 -6.77
C HIS A 52 8.52 8.18 -5.86
N ASN A 53 9.59 8.03 -5.07
CA ASN A 53 10.03 9.00 -4.06
C ASN A 53 8.97 9.29 -2.96
N LEU A 54 8.01 8.38 -2.78
CA LEU A 54 6.95 8.48 -1.77
C LEU A 54 7.43 7.95 -0.42
N GLY A 55 7.24 8.77 0.62
CA GLY A 55 7.51 8.39 2.01
C GLY A 55 6.23 8.14 2.80
N TYR A 56 6.36 7.87 4.10
CA TYR A 56 5.24 7.53 4.99
C TYR A 56 4.01 8.46 4.87
N GLN A 57 4.22 9.78 4.82
CA GLN A 57 3.11 10.74 4.72
C GLN A 57 2.38 10.68 3.37
N GLU A 58 3.12 10.53 2.28
CA GLU A 58 2.55 10.49 0.94
C GLU A 58 1.85 9.16 0.68
N LEU A 59 2.45 8.05 1.15
CA LEU A 59 1.83 6.73 1.13
C LEU A 59 0.55 6.70 1.99
N ALA A 60 0.54 7.36 3.15
CA ALA A 60 -0.66 7.48 3.98
C ALA A 60 -1.77 8.29 3.29
N ARG A 61 -1.43 9.35 2.56
CA ARG A 61 -2.39 10.11 1.72
C ARG A 61 -2.95 9.26 0.58
N ALA A 62 -2.15 8.33 0.06
CA ALA A 62 -2.57 7.33 -0.91
C ALA A 62 -3.30 6.12 -0.29
N GLY A 63 -3.55 6.11 1.03
CA GLY A 63 -4.30 5.06 1.72
C GLY A 63 -3.45 3.92 2.31
N ILE A 64 -2.12 3.97 2.17
CA ILE A 64 -1.20 3.03 2.83
C ILE A 64 -0.78 3.61 4.17
N SER A 65 -1.53 3.29 5.21
CA SER A 65 -1.14 3.64 6.58
C SER A 65 -0.28 2.52 7.16
N LEU A 66 1.04 2.72 7.20
CA LEU A 66 2.00 1.84 7.90
C LEU A 66 1.95 2.08 9.42
N SER A 67 0.75 1.97 9.98
CA SER A 67 0.49 2.05 11.41
C SER A 67 0.04 0.69 11.91
N LEU A 68 0.57 0.26 13.05
CA LEU A 68 0.16 -0.96 13.73
C LEU A 68 -1.34 -0.95 14.11
N LEU A 69 -1.96 0.23 14.19
CA LEU A 69 -3.39 0.39 14.46
C LEU A 69 -4.28 0.10 13.23
N ASN A 70 -3.69 0.02 12.03
CA ASN A 70 -4.42 -0.20 10.77
C ASN A 70 -3.95 -1.45 10.02
N THR A 71 -3.45 -2.45 10.76
CA THR A 71 -2.94 -3.72 10.22
C THR A 71 -3.98 -4.48 9.41
N ALA A 72 -5.26 -4.46 9.81
CA ALA A 72 -6.34 -5.13 9.07
C ALA A 72 -6.52 -4.59 7.64
N ASN A 73 -6.30 -3.29 7.41
CA ASN A 73 -6.37 -2.70 6.06
C ASN A 73 -5.16 -3.09 5.22
N LEU A 74 -3.97 -3.14 5.82
CA LEU A 74 -2.75 -3.60 5.18
C LEU A 74 -2.83 -5.08 4.78
N GLU A 75 -3.35 -5.95 5.65
CA GLU A 75 -3.55 -7.36 5.33
C GLU A 75 -4.49 -7.55 4.14
N ARG A 76 -5.57 -6.76 4.05
CA ARG A 76 -6.47 -6.78 2.90
C ARG A 76 -5.76 -6.35 1.61
N LEU A 77 -5.01 -5.26 1.64
CA LEU A 77 -4.23 -4.78 0.48
C LEU A 77 -3.21 -5.83 0.00
N ILE A 78 -2.51 -6.48 0.92
CA ILE A 78 -1.55 -7.55 0.61
C ILE A 78 -2.26 -8.77 0.01
N ALA A 79 -3.40 -9.17 0.57
CA ALA A 79 -4.19 -10.28 0.05
C ALA A 79 -4.72 -9.99 -1.36
N GLU A 80 -5.16 -8.77 -1.62
CA GLU A 80 -5.65 -8.32 -2.93
C GLU A 80 -4.52 -8.24 -3.96
N ALA A 81 -3.37 -7.69 -3.59
CA ALA A 81 -2.18 -7.66 -4.44
C ALA A 81 -1.72 -9.07 -4.83
N ARG A 82 -1.82 -10.06 -3.93
CA ARG A 82 -1.51 -11.47 -4.21
C ARG A 82 -2.53 -12.16 -5.12
N ARG A 83 -3.82 -11.84 -5.00
CA ARG A 83 -4.90 -12.44 -5.82
C ARG A 83 -4.94 -11.93 -7.26
N SER A 84 -4.46 -10.71 -7.49
CA SER A 84 -4.45 -10.06 -8.81
C SER A 84 -3.14 -10.27 -9.57
N ARG A 85 -2.34 -11.28 -9.18
CA ARG A 85 -1.14 -11.74 -9.86
C ARG A 85 -1.50 -12.90 -10.80
#